data_AF-A0A7C4CBY8-F1
#
_entry.id   AF-A0A7C4CBY8-F1
#
_cell.length_a   1.000
_cell.length_b   1.000
_cell.length_c   1.000
_cell.angle_alpha   90.00
_cell.angle_beta   90.00
_cell.angle_gamma   90.00
#
_symmetry.space_group_name_H-M   'P 1'
#
loop_
_entity.id
_entity.type
_entity.pdbx_description
1 polymer ?
#
loop_
_entity_poly.entity_id
_entity_poly.type
_entity_poly.pdbx_seq_one_letter_code
_entity_poly.pdbx_strand_id
1 'polypeptide(L)'
;MRSRPLPQLRRRVTTEEAFGPPLTPEELTGSLSALERKLNKEMKCTAGRNQVFIRSLLTGTGTTRPRIALKCPLRRDIGQPADVFYEHIRDICCGDPDQCEAWRNFKARHVAT
;
A
#
# COMPACT_ATOMS: atom_id res chain seq x y z
N MET A 1 34.60 28.99 -33.85
CA MET A 1 33.16 28.79 -33.57
C MET A 1 33.01 27.46 -32.83
N ARG A 2 32.72 27.46 -31.51
CA ARG A 2 32.56 26.23 -30.71
C ARG A 2 31.07 25.92 -30.59
N SER A 3 30.64 24.85 -31.24
CA SER A 3 29.27 24.35 -31.23
C SER A 3 28.88 23.88 -29.83
N ARG A 4 27.80 24.43 -29.25
CA ARG A 4 27.21 23.94 -28.00
C ARG A 4 26.52 22.59 -28.24
N PRO A 5 26.77 21.56 -27.41
CA PRO A 5 26.00 20.32 -27.50
C PRO A 5 24.56 20.56 -27.03
N LEU A 6 23.59 19.99 -27.77
CA LEU A 6 22.17 20.07 -27.46
C LEU A 6 21.84 19.34 -26.14
N PRO A 7 20.88 19.84 -25.35
CA PRO A 7 20.46 19.19 -24.11
C PRO A 7 19.85 17.84 -24.44
N GLN A 8 20.34 16.78 -23.80
CA GLN A 8 19.83 15.43 -23.95
C GLN A 8 18.34 15.41 -23.60
N LEU A 9 17.50 15.01 -24.55
CA LEU A 9 16.08 14.75 -24.36
C LEU A 9 15.91 13.76 -23.21
N ARG A 10 15.44 14.23 -22.05
CA ARG A 10 15.05 13.37 -20.94
C ARG A 10 14.00 12.40 -21.47
N ARG A 11 14.34 11.11 -21.57
CA ARG A 11 13.37 10.04 -21.85
C ARG A 11 12.19 10.22 -20.90
N ARG A 12 10.98 10.37 -21.44
CA ARG A 12 9.75 10.42 -20.64
C ARG A 12 9.64 9.09 -19.89
N VAL A 13 9.83 9.13 -18.58
CA VAL A 13 9.51 8.00 -17.70
C VAL A 13 7.99 7.83 -17.78
N THR A 14 7.54 6.69 -18.30
CA THR A 14 6.12 6.35 -18.32
C THR A 14 5.71 5.85 -16.95
N THR A 15 4.59 6.38 -16.41
CA THR A 15 4.05 5.92 -15.13
C THR A 15 2.92 4.94 -15.37
N GLU A 16 3.14 3.67 -15.04
CA GLU A 16 2.14 2.60 -15.16
C GLU A 16 1.30 2.49 -13.88
N GLU A 17 0.09 1.92 -13.97
CA GLU A 17 -0.71 1.66 -12.76
C GLU A 17 -0.04 0.59 -11.90
N ALA A 18 -0.04 0.83 -10.58
CA ALA A 18 0.51 -0.13 -9.64
C ALA A 18 -0.42 -1.35 -9.49
N PHE A 19 0.18 -2.53 -9.31
CA PHE A 19 -0.53 -3.78 -9.05
C PHE A 19 -1.54 -3.64 -7.89
N GLY A 20 -2.72 -4.24 -8.05
CA GLY A 20 -3.80 -4.26 -7.07
C GLY A 20 -5.09 -3.62 -7.59
N PRO A 21 -6.05 -3.32 -6.69
CA PRO A 21 -7.27 -2.59 -7.03
C PRO A 21 -6.96 -1.21 -7.64
N PRO A 22 -7.89 -0.62 -8.41
CA PRO A 22 -7.70 0.72 -8.98
C PRO A 22 -7.44 1.74 -7.87
N LEU A 23 -6.51 2.67 -8.12
CA LEU A 23 -6.16 3.71 -7.15
C LEU A 23 -7.37 4.56 -6.81
N THR A 24 -7.60 4.79 -5.53
CA THR A 24 -8.71 5.64 -5.10
C THR A 24 -8.38 7.13 -5.29
N PRO A 25 -9.40 8.01 -5.35
CA PRO A 25 -9.18 9.45 -5.44
C PRO A 25 -8.29 10.01 -4.32
N GLU A 26 -8.37 9.43 -3.13
CA GLU A 26 -7.54 9.82 -1.98
C GLU A 26 -6.06 9.49 -2.22
N GLU A 27 -5.75 8.34 -2.82
CA GLU A 27 -4.38 7.98 -3.21
C GLU A 27 -3.86 8.85 -4.36
N LEU A 28 -4.74 9.32 -5.25
CA LEU A 28 -4.38 10.11 -6.44
C LEU A 28 -4.18 11.60 -6.15
N THR A 29 -4.93 12.18 -5.22
CA THR A 29 -4.97 13.64 -4.99
C THR A 29 -4.34 14.06 -3.67
N GLY A 30 -4.26 13.15 -2.70
CA GLY A 30 -3.76 13.42 -1.36
C GLY A 30 -2.25 13.26 -1.19
N SER A 31 -1.75 13.68 -0.03
CA SER A 31 -0.40 13.35 0.42
C SER A 31 -0.36 11.89 0.92
N LEU A 32 0.28 11.00 0.16
CA LEU A 32 0.46 9.60 0.54
C LEU A 32 1.17 9.45 1.90
N SER A 33 2.13 10.32 2.21
CA SER A 33 2.81 10.30 3.52
C SER A 33 1.88 10.68 4.67
N ALA A 34 0.94 11.60 4.44
CA ALA A 34 -0.07 11.94 5.43
C ALA A 34 -1.06 10.78 5.64
N LEU A 35 -1.47 10.12 4.54
CA LEU A 35 -2.33 8.94 4.58
C LEU A 35 -1.65 7.77 5.32
N GLU A 36 -0.40 7.46 4.98
CA GLU A 36 0.39 6.41 5.64
C GLU A 36 0.45 6.63 7.15
N ARG A 37 0.83 7.84 7.60
CA ARG A 37 0.86 8.19 9.04
C ARG A 37 -0.51 8.08 9.69
N LYS A 38 -1.57 8.54 9.02
CA LYS A 38 -2.94 8.46 9.51
C LYS A 38 -3.37 7.01 9.72
N LEU A 39 -3.17 6.16 8.72
CA LEU A 39 -3.55 4.75 8.78
C LEU A 39 -2.75 3.98 9.83
N ASN A 40 -1.44 4.24 9.94
CA ASN A 40 -0.61 3.65 11.01
C ASN A 40 -1.10 4.05 12.41
N LYS A 41 -1.60 5.28 12.58
CA LYS A 41 -2.18 5.77 13.84
C LYS A 41 -3.56 5.17 14.14
N GLU A 42 -4.42 5.06 13.13
CA GLU A 42 -5.82 4.61 13.25
C GLU A 42 -5.96 3.07 13.19
N MET A 43 -4.86 2.35 13.00
CA MET A 43 -4.87 0.89 12.86
C MET A 43 -5.45 0.22 14.11
N LYS A 44 -6.54 -0.53 13.95
CA LYS A 44 -7.16 -1.33 15.01
C LYS A 44 -6.61 -2.75 15.06
N CYS A 45 -6.26 -3.30 13.91
CA CYS A 45 -5.64 -4.62 13.81
C CYS A 45 -4.18 -4.59 14.30
N THR A 46 -3.82 -5.45 15.25
CA THR A 46 -2.46 -5.49 15.82
C THR A 46 -1.39 -5.81 14.77
N ALA A 47 -1.74 -6.60 13.76
CA ALA A 47 -0.85 -6.99 12.68
C ALA A 47 -0.51 -5.87 11.70
N GLY A 48 -1.29 -4.80 11.67
CA GLY A 48 -1.09 -3.67 10.76
C GLY A 48 -0.34 -2.50 11.37
N ARG A 49 -0.13 -2.49 12.70
CA ARG A 49 0.35 -1.30 13.40
C ARG A 49 1.80 -0.99 13.00
N ASN A 50 2.02 0.22 12.48
CA ASN A 50 3.32 0.66 11.94
C ASN A 50 3.85 -0.18 10.76
N GLN A 51 2.95 -0.86 10.03
CA GLN A 51 3.30 -1.70 8.89
C GLN A 51 2.74 -1.15 7.56
N VAL A 52 2.02 -0.03 7.58
CA VAL A 52 1.56 0.65 6.36
C VAL A 52 2.74 1.41 5.75
N PHE A 53 2.95 1.26 4.45
CA PHE A 53 4.03 1.88 3.69
C PHE A 53 3.55 2.35 2.31
N ILE A 54 4.34 3.23 1.69
CA ILE A 54 4.13 3.66 0.30
C ILE A 54 4.91 2.73 -0.62
N ARG A 55 4.20 2.01 -1.49
CA ARG A 55 4.78 1.13 -2.50
C ARG A 55 4.94 1.88 -3.82
N SER A 56 6.16 1.89 -4.35
CA SER A 56 6.47 2.30 -5.72
C SER A 56 7.39 1.27 -6.33
N LEU A 57 7.00 0.68 -7.46
CA LEU A 57 7.81 -0.31 -8.16
C LEU A 57 8.52 0.35 -9.33
N LEU A 58 9.81 0.05 -9.49
CA LEU A 58 10.56 0.39 -10.70
C LEU A 58 10.26 -0.68 -11.75
N THR A 59 9.74 -0.28 -12.91
CA THR A 59 9.57 -1.13 -14.07
C THR A 59 10.71 -0.87 -15.06
N GLY A 60 11.03 -1.82 -15.95
CA GLY A 60 12.13 -1.64 -16.92
C GLY A 60 11.93 -0.44 -17.87
N THR A 61 10.70 0.07 -17.96
CA THR A 61 10.26 1.19 -18.78
C THR A 61 9.93 2.46 -17.97
N GLY A 62 9.82 2.36 -16.64
CA GLY A 62 9.52 3.52 -15.80
C GLY A 62 9.26 3.19 -14.33
N THR A 63 8.26 3.83 -13.74
CA THR A 63 7.88 3.61 -12.34
C THR A 63 6.39 3.44 -12.25
N THR A 64 5.90 2.55 -11.38
CA THR A 64 4.45 2.50 -11.11
C THR A 64 4.03 3.72 -10.30
N ARG A 65 2.75 4.11 -10.42
CA ARG A 65 2.18 5.12 -9.52
C ARG A 65 2.34 4.66 -8.06
N PRO A 66 2.85 5.51 -7.16
CA PRO A 66 3.00 5.16 -5.76
C PRO A 66 1.63 4.95 -5.13
N ARG A 67 1.50 3.96 -4.26
CA ARG A 67 0.25 3.63 -3.57
C ARG A 67 0.45 3.19 -2.13
N ILE A 68 -0.58 3.27 -1.31
CA ILE A 68 -0.57 2.76 0.06
C ILE A 68 -0.71 1.23 0.05
N ALA A 69 0.17 0.58 0.79
CA ALA A 69 0.14 -0.85 1.00
C ALA A 69 0.45 -1.20 2.46
N LEU A 70 -0.01 -2.39 2.86
CA LEU A 70 0.29 -3.02 4.13
C LEU A 70 0.73 -4.46 3.84
N LYS A 71 1.81 -4.89 4.48
CA LYS A 71 2.27 -6.28 4.40
C LYS A 71 1.79 -7.03 5.64
N CYS A 72 0.59 -7.62 5.56
CA CYS A 72 -0.08 -8.24 6.69
C CYS A 72 0.53 -9.62 7.01
N PRO A 73 1.13 -9.83 8.20
CA PRO A 73 1.66 -11.13 8.61
C PRO A 73 0.54 -12.17 8.80
N LEU A 74 -0.61 -11.78 9.36
CA LEU A 74 -1.71 -12.74 9.62
C LEU A 74 -2.28 -13.39 8.37
N ARG A 75 -2.28 -12.66 7.25
CA ARG A 75 -2.73 -13.23 5.96
C ARG A 75 -1.78 -14.32 5.47
N ARG A 76 -0.48 -14.17 5.71
CA ARG A 76 0.52 -15.21 5.36
C ARG A 76 0.25 -16.51 6.11
N ASP A 77 -0.14 -16.42 7.37
CA ASP A 77 -0.39 -17.57 8.25
C ASP A 77 -1.60 -18.41 7.82
N ILE A 78 -2.46 -17.87 6.96
CA ILE A 78 -3.63 -18.56 6.41
C ILE A 78 -3.54 -18.76 4.89
N GLY A 79 -2.35 -18.57 4.29
CA GLY A 79 -2.12 -18.77 2.85
C GLY A 79 -2.72 -17.68 1.95
N GLN A 80 -3.16 -16.55 2.51
CA GLN A 80 -3.66 -15.41 1.74
C GLN A 80 -2.51 -14.49 1.28
N PRO A 81 -2.70 -13.71 0.21
CA PRO A 81 -1.74 -12.68 -0.20
C PRO A 81 -1.46 -11.71 0.94
N ALA A 82 -0.18 -11.49 1.23
CA ALA A 82 0.26 -10.61 2.32
C ALA A 82 0.02 -9.12 2.01
N ASP A 83 0.02 -8.76 0.73
CA ASP A 83 -0.17 -7.38 0.28
C ASP A 83 -1.65 -6.99 0.42
N VAL A 84 -1.89 -5.93 1.17
CA VAL A 84 -3.20 -5.32 1.42
C VAL A 84 -3.11 -3.86 0.99
N PHE A 85 -4.14 -3.34 0.32
CA PHE A 85 -4.14 -1.99 -0.26
C PHE A 85 -5.08 -1.04 0.49
N TYR A 86 -4.98 0.25 0.15
CA TYR A 86 -5.62 1.37 0.84
C TYR A 86 -7.07 1.11 1.25
N GLU A 87 -7.90 0.60 0.35
CA GLU A 87 -9.33 0.41 0.54
C GLU A 87 -9.59 -0.57 1.68
N HIS A 88 -8.92 -1.72 1.62
CA HIS A 88 -9.03 -2.74 2.66
C HIS A 88 -8.43 -2.27 3.99
N ILE A 89 -7.33 -1.49 3.95
CA ILE A 89 -6.73 -0.94 5.16
C ILE A 89 -7.70 0.04 5.82
N ARG A 90 -8.25 0.99 5.07
CA ARG A 90 -9.17 2.02 5.55
C ARG A 90 -10.46 1.40 6.09
N ASP A 91 -11.11 0.57 5.28
CA ASP A 91 -12.48 0.13 5.55
C ASP A 91 -12.51 -1.03 6.56
N ILE A 92 -11.49 -1.91 6.52
CA ILE A 92 -11.45 -3.12 7.36
C ILE A 92 -10.39 -3.00 8.47
N CYS A 93 -9.13 -2.71 8.15
CA CYS A 93 -8.09 -2.72 9.19
C CYS A 93 -8.19 -1.55 10.20
N CYS A 94 -8.62 -0.37 9.75
CA CYS A 94 -8.89 0.82 10.56
C CYS A 94 -10.38 0.97 10.92
N GLY A 95 -11.28 0.50 10.06
CA GLY A 95 -12.74 0.54 10.27
C GLY A 95 -13.23 -0.59 11.18
N ASP A 96 -13.49 -1.75 10.61
CA ASP A 96 -14.00 -2.92 11.33
C ASP A 96 -13.14 -4.17 11.09
N PRO A 97 -12.16 -4.45 11.98
CA PRO A 97 -11.24 -5.55 11.77
C PRO A 97 -11.92 -6.91 11.92
N ASP A 98 -13.08 -7.02 12.58
CA ASP A 98 -13.83 -8.27 12.72
C ASP A 98 -14.35 -8.82 11.38
N GLN A 99 -14.41 -8.00 10.34
CA GLN A 99 -14.70 -8.46 8.98
C GLN A 99 -13.48 -9.10 8.29
N CYS A 100 -12.27 -8.87 8.80
CA CYS A 100 -11.05 -9.48 8.26
C CYS A 100 -10.96 -10.96 8.66
N GLU A 101 -10.91 -11.85 7.68
CA GLU A 101 -10.75 -13.29 7.89
C GLU A 101 -9.44 -13.65 8.62
N ALA A 102 -8.31 -13.04 8.21
CA ALA A 102 -7.02 -13.25 8.86
C ALA A 102 -7.03 -12.84 10.34
N TRP A 103 -7.73 -11.74 10.65
CA TRP A 103 -7.90 -11.27 12.02
C TRP A 103 -8.81 -12.19 12.84
N ARG A 104 -9.96 -12.60 12.28
CA ARG A 104 -10.85 -13.57 12.94
C ARG A 104 -10.14 -14.88 13.24
N ASN A 105 -9.37 -15.39 12.28
CA ASN A 105 -8.60 -16.62 12.45
C ASN A 105 -7.53 -16.46 13.55
N PHE A 106 -6.82 -15.33 13.55
CA PHE A 106 -5.86 -15.01 14.62
C PHE A 106 -6.54 -14.93 15.99
N LYS A 107 -7.67 -14.20 16.12
CA LYS A 107 -8.44 -14.11 17.37
C LYS A 107 -8.89 -15.49 17.85
N ALA A 108 -9.43 -16.33 16.97
CA ALA A 108 -9.89 -17.68 17.33
C ALA A 108 -8.77 -18.55 17.91
N ARG A 109 -7.51 -18.32 17.50
CA ARG A 109 -6.33 -19.04 18.03
C ARG A 109 -5.78 -18.46 19.34
N HIS A 110 -6.01 -17.18 19.63
CA HIS A 110 -5.34 -16.45 20.74
C HIS A 110 -6.28 -15.95 21.84
N VAL A 111 -7.57 -15.83 21.57
CA VAL A 111 -8.57 -15.56 22.60
C VAL A 111 -9.01 -16.92 23.15
N ALA A 112 -8.46 -17.28 24.31
CA ALA A 112 -8.88 -18.45 25.06
C ALA A 112 -10.40 -18.41 25.28
N THR A 113 -11.04 -19.54 25.05
CA THR A 113 -12.45 -19.78 25.42
C THR A 113 -12.61 -19.70 26.93
#